data_AF-A0A835EFM0-F1
#
_entry.id   AF-A0A835EFM0-F1
#
_cell.length_a   1.000
_cell.length_b   1.000
_cell.length_c   1.000
_cell.angle_alpha   90.00
_cell.angle_beta   90.00
_cell.angle_gamma   90.00
#
_symmetry.space_group_name_H-M   'P 1'
#
loop_
_entity.id
_entity.type
_entity.pdbx_description
1 polymer ?
#
loop_
_entity_poly.entity_id
_entity_poly.type
_entity_poly.pdbx_seq_one_letter_code
_entity_poly.pdbx_strand_id
1 'polypeptide(L)'
;MWATPPQPLPLQLRRPPGPSQPRHLSLTRRLSSRLNRISASQDPLTALSRLLWGRALPPGQLVIAVRHGWTSAWKLLMRQLAPSDPATGAFTRTPAGFPAVVGTPSTRLHLYVGLPCPWAHRALVVRALLGLESRLPVSVAVPGDDGAWSFTPDSPDGLYGKRKLREVYAVRSGGFEGRASVPMLWDADRREVVCNESIEIIKFLCGLADTDGLDLWPPELRQEIDRWYGFIYTSVNNGVYRCGFAQSQEAYDAAASELFGALDRLEAHLAGARYLCGDRLTLADVCLFTTLIRFDLVYNTLFRCTRRKLTEYPSLHAYTRDIYQMAGYFKTLFPLNPGEIQPLTPASCDNESLLTPHGRETLSSAAGTPLQAAGVS
;
A
#
# COMPACT_ATOMS: atom_id res chain seq x y z
N MET A 1 -60.01 -36.94 4.04
CA MET A 1 -61.34 -37.16 3.41
C MET A 1 -62.40 -36.55 4.32
N TRP A 2 -63.38 -35.81 3.75
CA TRP A 2 -64.80 -35.67 4.17
C TRP A 2 -65.05 -35.26 5.66
N ALA A 3 -65.51 -34.06 6.06
CA ALA A 3 -66.64 -33.19 5.67
C ALA A 3 -68.00 -33.45 6.38
N THR A 4 -68.29 -32.65 7.44
CA THR A 4 -69.52 -31.83 7.74
C THR A 4 -70.94 -32.48 7.84
N PRO A 5 -72.04 -31.77 8.28
CA PRO A 5 -72.25 -30.49 9.03
C PRO A 5 -72.95 -30.77 10.41
N PRO A 6 -74.18 -30.33 10.84
CA PRO A 6 -74.95 -29.04 10.82
C PRO A 6 -75.38 -28.51 12.25
N GLN A 7 -75.52 -27.20 12.53
CA GLN A 7 -76.72 -26.27 12.58
C GLN A 7 -77.81 -26.47 13.68
N PRO A 8 -78.66 -25.45 14.06
CA PRO A 8 -78.76 -24.01 13.65
C PRO A 8 -78.85 -22.96 14.81
N LEU A 9 -79.02 -21.68 14.44
CA LEU A 9 -79.21 -20.48 15.29
C LEU A 9 -80.68 -20.21 15.72
N PRO A 10 -80.91 -19.35 16.74
CA PRO A 10 -82.07 -18.45 16.81
C PRO A 10 -81.70 -16.98 16.58
N LEU A 11 -82.49 -16.28 15.76
CA LEU A 11 -82.44 -14.81 15.64
C LEU A 11 -83.01 -14.12 16.89
N GLN A 12 -82.48 -12.93 17.23
CA GLN A 12 -83.24 -11.92 17.99
C GLN A 12 -83.13 -10.53 17.35
N LEU A 13 -84.16 -9.72 17.60
CA LEU A 13 -84.61 -8.64 16.71
C LEU A 13 -83.98 -7.27 17.05
N ARG A 14 -83.75 -6.45 16.02
CA ARG A 14 -83.44 -5.01 16.17
C ARG A 14 -84.65 -4.24 16.71
N ARG A 15 -84.40 -3.20 17.49
CA ARG A 15 -85.34 -2.09 17.75
C ARG A 15 -84.77 -0.74 17.25
N PRO A 16 -85.62 0.29 17.00
CA PRO A 16 -85.24 1.52 16.28
C PRO A 16 -84.56 2.59 17.17
N PRO A 17 -84.08 3.72 16.59
CA PRO A 17 -83.21 4.67 17.29
C PRO A 17 -83.94 5.68 18.18
N GLY A 18 -83.23 6.17 19.21
CA GLY A 18 -83.60 7.34 20.03
C GLY A 18 -82.95 8.65 19.53
N PRO A 19 -83.39 9.82 20.04
CA PRO A 19 -83.19 11.11 19.37
C PRO A 19 -81.78 11.70 19.48
N SER A 20 -81.46 12.52 18.49
CA SER A 20 -80.19 13.24 18.34
C SER A 20 -80.26 14.68 18.86
N GLN A 21 -79.20 15.14 19.56
CA GLN A 21 -78.71 16.54 19.65
C GLN A 21 -77.55 16.62 20.68
N PRO A 22 -76.70 17.67 20.66
CA PRO A 22 -76.05 18.30 19.52
C PRO A 22 -74.50 18.25 19.64
N ARG A 23 -73.78 18.55 18.55
CA ARG A 23 -72.31 18.62 18.56
C ARG A 23 -71.81 19.94 19.18
N HIS A 24 -70.89 19.86 20.14
CA HIS A 24 -69.96 20.97 20.42
C HIS A 24 -68.53 20.60 20.03
N LEU A 25 -67.89 21.50 19.28
CA LEU A 25 -66.57 21.32 18.66
C LEU A 25 -65.44 21.59 19.67
N SER A 26 -64.53 20.63 19.85
CA SER A 26 -63.24 20.82 20.54
C SER A 26 -62.07 20.64 19.58
N LEU A 27 -61.98 21.53 18.59
CA LEU A 27 -61.10 21.41 17.42
C LEU A 27 -59.63 21.80 17.68
N THR A 28 -59.27 22.18 18.90
CA THR A 28 -57.98 22.81 19.23
C THR A 28 -56.95 21.89 19.92
N ARG A 29 -57.29 20.64 20.29
CA ARG A 29 -56.37 19.76 21.04
C ARG A 29 -55.73 18.60 20.26
N ARG A 30 -55.93 18.52 18.94
CA ARG A 30 -55.34 17.47 18.06
C ARG A 30 -54.28 17.96 17.04
N LEU A 31 -53.96 19.26 17.03
CA LEU A 31 -52.96 19.83 16.11
C LEU A 31 -51.55 19.92 16.74
N SER A 32 -51.41 20.10 18.05
CA SER A 32 -50.10 20.24 18.70
C SER A 32 -49.29 18.93 18.79
N SER A 33 -49.94 17.76 18.79
CA SER A 33 -49.25 16.46 18.89
C SER A 33 -48.77 15.87 17.55
N ARG A 34 -49.14 16.47 16.42
CA ARG A 34 -48.62 16.09 15.08
C ARG A 34 -47.50 17.00 14.55
N LEU A 35 -47.30 18.18 15.12
CA LEU A 35 -46.26 19.12 14.67
C LEU A 35 -44.91 18.95 15.40
N ASN A 36 -44.89 18.39 16.62
CA ASN A 36 -43.66 18.13 17.39
C ASN A 36 -42.96 16.78 17.08
N ARG A 37 -43.13 16.22 15.87
CA ARG A 37 -42.24 15.18 15.31
C ARG A 37 -41.50 15.65 14.05
N ILE A 38 -41.32 16.95 13.89
CA ILE A 38 -40.53 17.56 12.81
C ILE A 38 -39.32 18.29 13.41
N SER A 39 -38.47 17.54 14.12
CA SER A 39 -37.16 18.00 14.58
C SER A 39 -36.23 16.82 14.89
N ALA A 40 -35.86 16.07 13.84
CA ALA A 40 -34.80 15.06 13.90
C ALA A 40 -34.12 14.96 12.53
N SER A 41 -32.79 15.19 12.49
CA SER A 41 -31.92 15.37 11.31
C SER A 41 -32.29 16.55 10.38
N GLN A 42 -31.70 17.71 10.64
CA GLN A 42 -31.33 18.68 9.60
C GLN A 42 -29.93 18.34 9.04
N ASP A 43 -29.73 17.09 8.64
CA ASP A 43 -28.58 16.76 7.81
C ASP A 43 -28.89 17.24 6.37
N PRO A 44 -28.10 18.15 5.79
CA PRO A 44 -28.32 18.63 4.43
C PRO A 44 -28.26 17.50 3.40
N LEU A 45 -27.50 16.42 3.62
CA LEU A 45 -27.48 15.26 2.73
C LEU A 45 -28.79 14.47 2.80
N THR A 46 -29.39 14.33 3.99
CA THR A 46 -30.72 13.73 4.19
C THR A 46 -31.85 14.60 3.63
N ALA A 47 -31.72 15.92 3.60
CA ALA A 47 -32.65 16.80 2.91
C ALA A 47 -32.51 16.68 1.38
N LEU A 48 -31.27 16.70 0.88
CA LEU A 48 -30.95 16.54 -0.54
C LEU A 48 -31.37 15.16 -1.07
N SER A 49 -31.22 14.09 -0.28
CA SER A 49 -31.62 12.74 -0.69
C SER A 49 -33.14 12.62 -0.83
N ARG A 50 -33.94 13.22 0.05
CA ARG A 50 -35.41 13.28 -0.11
C ARG A 50 -35.85 14.04 -1.36
N LEU A 51 -35.07 15.04 -1.79
CA LEU A 51 -35.33 15.79 -3.02
C LEU A 51 -34.95 14.98 -4.26
N LEU A 52 -33.75 14.40 -4.27
CA LEU A 52 -33.17 13.66 -5.40
C LEU A 52 -33.77 12.27 -5.61
N TRP A 53 -34.26 11.61 -4.55
CA TRP A 53 -34.97 10.33 -4.60
C TRP A 53 -36.50 10.51 -4.56
N GLY A 54 -36.99 11.75 -4.58
CA GLY A 54 -38.40 12.07 -4.78
C GLY A 54 -38.83 11.94 -6.25
N ARG A 55 -40.09 12.23 -6.54
CA ARG A 55 -40.68 12.14 -7.91
C ARG A 55 -40.03 13.05 -8.97
N ALA A 56 -39.03 13.87 -8.62
CA ALA A 56 -38.39 14.84 -9.50
C ALA A 56 -37.22 14.27 -10.32
N LEU A 57 -36.53 13.22 -9.86
CA LEU A 57 -35.54 12.48 -10.64
C LEU A 57 -35.86 10.97 -10.61
N PRO A 58 -35.89 10.28 -11.75
CA PRO A 58 -35.91 8.82 -11.76
C PRO A 58 -34.61 8.31 -11.10
N PRO A 59 -34.66 7.47 -10.03
CA PRO A 59 -33.46 7.03 -9.32
C PRO A 59 -32.37 6.42 -10.20
N GLY A 60 -32.75 5.73 -11.28
CA GLY A 60 -31.81 5.19 -12.26
C GLY A 60 -30.97 6.27 -12.96
N GLN A 61 -31.55 7.43 -13.30
CA GLN A 61 -30.82 8.52 -13.97
C GLN A 61 -29.85 9.21 -13.00
N LEU A 62 -30.26 9.39 -11.73
CA LEU A 62 -29.37 9.87 -10.67
C LEU A 62 -28.18 8.91 -10.48
N VAL A 63 -28.44 7.60 -10.39
CA VAL A 63 -27.38 6.58 -10.25
C VAL A 63 -26.44 6.55 -11.46
N ILE A 64 -26.97 6.68 -12.69
CA ILE A 64 -26.14 6.78 -13.90
C ILE A 64 -25.26 8.03 -13.87
N ALA A 65 -25.82 9.20 -13.54
CA ALA A 65 -25.08 10.46 -13.48
C ALA A 65 -23.99 10.44 -12.40
N VAL A 66 -24.30 9.97 -11.19
CA VAL A 66 -23.33 9.82 -10.09
C VAL A 66 -22.24 8.82 -10.46
N ARG A 67 -22.59 7.64 -11.00
CA ARG A 67 -21.62 6.64 -11.46
C ARG A 67 -20.71 7.19 -12.56
N HIS A 68 -21.25 7.93 -13.52
CA HIS A 68 -20.46 8.55 -14.58
C HIS A 68 -19.53 9.64 -14.05
N GLY A 69 -20.04 10.56 -13.22
CA GLY A 69 -19.23 11.61 -12.59
C GLY A 69 -18.08 11.03 -11.76
N TRP A 70 -18.37 10.04 -10.92
CA TRP A 70 -17.37 9.31 -10.14
C TRP A 70 -16.33 8.61 -11.03
N THR A 71 -16.76 7.89 -12.06
CA THR A 71 -15.86 7.18 -12.98
C THR A 71 -14.95 8.16 -13.74
N SER A 72 -15.47 9.31 -14.16
CA SER A 72 -14.71 10.33 -14.88
C SER A 72 -13.71 11.05 -13.97
N ALA A 73 -14.10 11.40 -12.74
CA ALA A 73 -13.19 11.96 -11.74
C ALA A 73 -12.07 10.97 -11.37
N TRP A 74 -12.41 9.70 -11.15
CA TRP A 74 -11.42 8.63 -10.90
C TRP A 74 -10.44 8.47 -12.05
N LYS A 75 -10.91 8.41 -13.31
CA LYS A 75 -10.04 8.33 -14.50
C LYS A 75 -9.12 9.54 -14.64
N LEU A 76 -9.59 10.75 -14.34
CA LEU A 76 -8.77 11.96 -14.36
C LEU A 76 -7.66 11.91 -13.31
N LEU A 77 -7.97 11.49 -12.08
CA LEU A 77 -7.01 11.32 -11.00
C LEU A 77 -5.95 10.26 -11.34
N MET A 78 -6.39 9.09 -11.80
CA MET A 78 -5.49 7.96 -12.09
C MET A 78 -4.54 8.25 -13.26
N ARG A 79 -4.94 9.07 -14.25
CA ARG A 79 -4.02 9.54 -15.31
C ARG A 79 -2.76 10.23 -14.79
N GLN A 80 -2.82 10.88 -13.62
CA GLN A 80 -1.67 11.53 -13.01
C GLN A 80 -0.95 10.64 -11.99
N LEU A 81 -1.69 9.90 -11.15
CA LEU A 81 -1.11 9.08 -10.10
C LEU A 81 -0.50 7.76 -10.59
N ALA A 82 -1.16 7.13 -11.57
CA ALA A 82 -0.83 5.82 -12.12
C ALA A 82 -1.09 5.77 -13.63
N PRO A 83 -0.17 6.36 -14.45
CA PRO A 83 -0.29 6.37 -15.90
C PRO A 83 -0.48 4.97 -16.48
N SER A 84 -1.37 4.84 -17.45
CA SER A 84 -1.65 3.57 -18.13
C SER A 84 -1.70 3.76 -19.65
N ASP A 85 -1.40 2.70 -20.38
CA ASP A 85 -1.63 2.63 -21.81
C ASP A 85 -3.14 2.84 -22.13
N PRO A 86 -3.51 3.77 -23.03
CA PRO A 86 -4.93 4.09 -23.28
C PRO A 86 -5.74 3.00 -24.00
N ALA A 87 -5.09 2.08 -24.71
CA ALA A 87 -5.76 1.05 -25.50
C ALA A 87 -6.01 -0.24 -24.68
N THR A 88 -5.04 -0.60 -23.83
CA THR A 88 -5.03 -1.84 -23.04
C THR A 88 -5.41 -1.62 -21.58
N GLY A 89 -5.23 -0.43 -21.03
CA GLY A 89 -5.40 -0.13 -19.60
C GLY A 89 -4.24 -0.61 -18.72
N ALA A 90 -3.12 -1.06 -19.31
CA ALA A 90 -1.95 -1.54 -18.57
C ALA A 90 -1.17 -0.38 -17.91
N PHE A 91 -0.87 -0.50 -16.61
CA PHE A 91 -0.08 0.49 -15.87
C PHE A 91 1.39 0.52 -16.31
N THR A 92 1.92 1.74 -16.50
CA THR A 92 3.33 2.00 -16.82
C THR A 92 3.93 2.93 -15.76
N ARG A 93 5.00 2.48 -15.09
CA ARG A 93 5.72 3.30 -14.10
C ARG A 93 6.50 4.41 -14.82
N THR A 94 6.29 5.66 -14.39
CA THR A 94 7.13 6.80 -14.81
C THR A 94 8.59 6.59 -14.37
N PRO A 95 9.58 6.75 -15.26
CA PRO A 95 11.00 6.66 -14.90
C PRO A 95 11.41 7.69 -13.83
N ALA A 96 12.52 7.38 -13.15
CA ALA A 96 13.19 8.30 -12.23
C ALA A 96 13.79 9.50 -12.96
N GLY A 97 13.65 10.71 -12.41
CA GLY A 97 14.19 11.94 -13.00
C GLY A 97 15.73 12.06 -12.90
N PHE A 98 16.33 11.36 -11.93
CA PHE A 98 17.78 11.25 -11.72
C PHE A 98 18.13 9.75 -11.65
N PRO A 99 18.11 9.05 -12.80
CA PRO A 99 18.04 7.58 -12.86
C PRO A 99 19.36 6.86 -12.54
N ALA A 100 20.47 7.58 -12.44
CA ALA A 100 21.79 7.05 -12.12
C ALA A 100 22.59 8.08 -11.29
N VAL A 101 23.60 7.60 -10.57
CA VAL A 101 24.57 8.48 -9.88
C VAL A 101 25.50 9.11 -10.92
N VAL A 102 25.54 10.45 -10.99
CA VAL A 102 26.33 11.19 -11.99
C VAL A 102 27.51 11.93 -11.35
N GLY A 103 28.71 11.63 -11.86
CA GLY A 103 29.96 12.16 -11.33
C GLY A 103 30.30 11.61 -9.94
N THR A 104 31.16 12.32 -9.21
CA THR A 104 31.51 11.99 -7.83
C THR A 104 30.71 12.88 -6.87
N PRO A 105 29.83 12.31 -6.02
CA PRO A 105 29.17 13.07 -4.96
C PRO A 105 30.16 13.56 -3.89
N SER A 106 29.80 14.60 -3.15
CA SER A 106 30.53 15.05 -1.96
C SER A 106 30.44 14.04 -0.82
N THR A 107 31.21 14.29 0.25
CA THR A 107 31.14 13.47 1.48
C THR A 107 29.87 13.72 2.29
N ARG A 108 29.21 14.87 2.14
CA ARG A 108 28.06 15.27 2.93
C ARG A 108 26.75 14.88 2.26
N LEU A 109 26.47 13.58 2.28
CA LEU A 109 25.26 12.99 1.71
C LEU A 109 24.10 13.00 2.70
N HIS A 110 22.87 13.05 2.17
CA HIS A 110 21.63 12.93 2.95
C HIS A 110 20.63 12.06 2.20
N LEU A 111 19.93 11.16 2.89
CA LEU A 111 18.95 10.27 2.28
C LEU A 111 17.52 10.67 2.69
N TYR A 112 16.70 10.99 1.70
CA TYR A 112 15.28 11.24 1.90
C TYR A 112 14.48 9.99 1.56
N VAL A 113 13.65 9.55 2.51
CA VAL A 113 12.90 8.29 2.42
C VAL A 113 11.44 8.50 2.75
N GLY A 114 10.59 7.57 2.30
CA GLY A 114 9.20 7.49 2.75
C GLY A 114 8.92 6.08 3.20
N LEU A 115 8.55 5.94 4.46
CA LEU A 115 8.44 4.66 5.17
C LEU A 115 7.50 3.64 4.48
N PRO A 116 6.27 4.01 4.05
CA PRO A 116 5.44 3.21 3.15
C PRO A 116 6.15 2.58 1.93
N CYS A 117 7.12 3.29 1.34
CA CYS A 117 7.62 3.02 0.00
C CYS A 117 8.60 1.82 -0.03
N PRO A 118 8.31 0.72 -0.76
CA PRO A 118 9.23 -0.41 -0.87
C PRO A 118 10.56 -0.01 -1.53
N TRP A 119 10.52 0.91 -2.50
CA TRP A 119 11.71 1.44 -3.17
C TRP A 119 12.65 2.16 -2.19
N ALA A 120 12.09 2.93 -1.24
CA ALA A 120 12.89 3.62 -0.23
C ALA A 120 13.35 2.68 0.90
N HIS A 121 12.53 1.68 1.21
CA HIS A 121 12.87 0.63 2.17
C HIS A 121 14.14 -0.14 1.77
N ARG A 122 14.39 -0.36 0.46
CA ARG A 122 15.66 -0.93 -0.03
C ARG A 122 16.87 -0.12 0.42
N ALA A 123 16.83 1.20 0.26
CA ALA A 123 17.93 2.09 0.63
C ALA A 123 18.17 2.09 2.15
N LEU A 124 17.10 2.01 2.96
CA LEU A 124 17.22 1.91 4.41
C LEU A 124 17.78 0.57 4.88
N VAL A 125 17.34 -0.54 4.28
CA VAL A 125 17.84 -1.89 4.57
C VAL A 125 19.33 -1.98 4.23
N VAL A 126 19.74 -1.55 3.05
CA VAL A 126 21.16 -1.57 2.64
C VAL A 126 22.00 -0.63 3.50
N ARG A 127 21.48 0.56 3.86
CA ARG A 127 22.14 1.47 4.81
C ARG A 127 22.40 0.80 6.18
N ALA A 128 21.42 0.07 6.72
CA ALA A 128 21.55 -0.60 8.02
C ALA A 128 22.46 -1.84 7.96
N LEU A 129 22.31 -2.68 6.92
CA LEU A 129 23.15 -3.86 6.71
C LEU A 129 24.63 -3.53 6.50
N LEU A 130 24.93 -2.35 5.97
CA LEU A 130 26.29 -1.86 5.73
C LEU A 130 26.83 -0.91 6.82
N GLY A 131 26.11 -0.73 7.95
CA GLY A 131 26.56 0.12 9.06
C GLY A 131 26.69 1.62 8.71
N LEU A 132 25.98 2.09 7.69
CA LEU A 132 26.14 3.44 7.14
C LEU A 132 25.36 4.51 7.92
N GLU A 133 24.82 4.21 9.10
CA GLU A 133 23.87 5.11 9.77
C GLU A 133 24.47 6.44 10.23
N SER A 134 25.75 6.44 10.65
CA SER A 134 26.50 7.63 11.04
C SER A 134 26.99 8.45 9.85
N ARG A 135 27.22 7.81 8.71
CA ARG A 135 27.75 8.43 7.48
C ARG A 135 26.66 8.97 6.57
N LEU A 136 25.45 8.39 6.62
CA LEU A 136 24.30 8.78 5.81
C LEU A 136 23.11 9.15 6.71
N PRO A 137 22.96 10.42 7.12
CA PRO A 137 21.75 10.90 7.80
C PRO A 137 20.50 10.73 6.93
N VAL A 138 19.35 10.60 7.60
CA VAL A 138 18.07 10.31 6.95
C VAL A 138 17.03 11.36 7.35
N SER A 139 16.26 11.84 6.38
CA SER A 139 14.98 12.52 6.64
C SER A 139 13.83 11.68 6.15
N VAL A 140 12.85 11.52 7.04
CA VAL A 140 11.70 10.65 6.85
C VAL A 140 10.50 11.49 6.47
N ALA A 141 9.97 11.30 5.26
CA ALA A 141 8.72 11.89 4.83
C ALA A 141 7.55 10.92 5.04
N VAL A 142 6.40 11.48 5.41
CA VAL A 142 5.12 10.77 5.50
C VAL A 142 4.21 11.17 4.32
N PRO A 143 3.20 10.36 3.97
CA PRO A 143 2.15 10.80 3.05
C PRO A 143 1.38 11.97 3.66
N GLY A 144 1.27 13.09 2.93
CA GLY A 144 0.38 14.20 3.30
C GLY A 144 -0.96 14.14 2.57
N ASP A 145 -1.92 14.94 3.04
CA ASP A 145 -3.31 14.97 2.57
C ASP A 145 -3.47 15.27 1.07
N ASP A 146 -2.52 16.01 0.47
CA ASP A 146 -2.46 16.28 -0.98
C ASP A 146 -1.76 15.17 -1.79
N GLY A 147 -1.51 14.02 -1.17
CA GLY A 147 -0.79 12.88 -1.76
C GLY A 147 0.72 13.10 -1.93
N ALA A 148 1.25 14.25 -1.51
CA ALA A 148 2.68 14.56 -1.59
C ALA A 148 3.43 14.15 -0.32
N TRP A 149 4.70 13.77 -0.50
CA TRP A 149 5.63 13.53 0.61
C TRP A 149 5.84 14.80 1.44
N SER A 150 5.45 14.72 2.70
CA SER A 150 5.45 15.84 3.66
C SER A 150 6.26 15.50 4.90
N PHE A 151 6.75 16.51 5.59
CA PHE A 151 7.48 16.42 6.86
C PHE A 151 6.59 16.98 7.98
N THR A 152 6.61 16.33 9.13
CA THR A 152 5.82 16.70 10.32
C THR A 152 6.73 17.13 11.46
N PRO A 153 6.22 17.71 12.57
CA PRO A 153 7.03 17.98 13.75
C PRO A 153 7.74 16.72 14.30
N ASP A 154 7.09 15.55 14.22
CA ASP A 154 7.63 14.26 14.67
C ASP A 154 8.53 13.57 13.61
N SER A 155 8.51 14.05 12.36
CA SER A 155 9.38 13.59 11.27
C SER A 155 9.80 14.78 10.40
N PRO A 156 10.69 15.65 10.92
CA PRO A 156 11.10 16.86 10.23
C PRO A 156 12.13 16.58 9.13
N ASP A 157 12.24 17.50 8.17
CA ASP A 157 13.41 17.59 7.29
C ASP A 157 14.62 18.09 8.09
N GLY A 158 15.51 17.16 8.41
CA GLY A 158 16.72 17.39 9.20
C GLY A 158 17.84 18.14 8.48
N LEU A 159 17.69 18.47 7.19
CA LEU A 159 18.71 19.22 6.44
C LEU A 159 18.32 20.68 6.15
N TYR A 160 17.07 20.93 5.73
CA TYR A 160 16.62 22.28 5.33
C TYR A 160 15.33 22.76 6.01
N GLY A 161 14.74 21.97 6.94
CA GLY A 161 13.49 22.33 7.63
C GLY A 161 12.29 22.55 6.70
N LYS A 162 12.28 21.92 5.51
CA LYS A 162 11.16 22.00 4.57
C LYS A 162 9.93 21.26 5.10
N ARG A 163 8.74 21.65 4.61
CA ARG A 163 7.47 20.99 4.93
C ARG A 163 7.11 19.90 3.93
N LYS A 164 7.62 19.97 2.70
CA LYS A 164 7.38 18.96 1.65
C LYS A 164 8.64 18.60 0.90
N LEU A 165 8.76 17.33 0.50
CA LEU A 165 9.91 16.84 -0.28
C LEU A 165 10.09 17.62 -1.60
N ARG A 166 9.00 18.04 -2.24
CA ARG A 166 9.07 18.90 -3.44
C ARG A 166 9.80 20.23 -3.21
N GLU A 167 9.76 20.76 -1.99
CA GLU A 167 10.45 21.99 -1.61
C GLU A 167 11.97 21.75 -1.44
N VAL A 168 12.39 20.51 -1.17
CA VAL A 168 13.81 20.08 -1.17
C VAL A 168 14.31 19.95 -2.61
N TYR A 169 13.56 19.25 -3.48
CA TYR A 169 13.88 19.20 -4.91
C TYR A 169 13.99 20.61 -5.53
N ALA A 170 13.17 21.57 -5.08
CA ALA A 170 13.22 22.97 -5.51
C ALA A 170 14.40 23.80 -4.95
N VAL A 171 15.21 23.27 -4.02
CA VAL A 171 16.48 23.92 -3.59
C VAL A 171 17.56 23.86 -4.69
N ARG A 172 17.42 22.89 -5.61
CA ARG A 172 18.31 22.63 -6.73
C ARG A 172 18.48 23.85 -7.65
N SER A 173 19.66 24.02 -8.25
CA SER A 173 19.87 25.07 -9.25
C SER A 173 18.97 24.87 -10.48
N GLY A 174 18.23 25.91 -10.87
CA GLY A 174 17.20 25.84 -11.91
C GLY A 174 15.88 25.19 -11.47
N GLY A 175 15.74 24.82 -10.18
CA GLY A 175 14.54 24.18 -9.64
C GLY A 175 14.37 22.73 -10.11
N PHE A 176 13.13 22.25 -10.01
CA PHE A 176 12.73 20.91 -10.44
C PHE A 176 11.25 20.87 -10.84
N GLU A 177 10.99 20.45 -12.07
CA GLU A 177 9.65 20.08 -12.54
C GLU A 177 9.58 18.55 -12.68
N GLY A 178 8.68 17.91 -11.95
CA GLY A 178 8.52 16.46 -11.98
C GLY A 178 7.95 15.88 -10.69
N ARG A 179 7.89 14.55 -10.62
CA ARG A 179 7.44 13.82 -9.43
C ARG A 179 8.56 13.79 -8.39
N ALA A 180 8.39 14.52 -7.29
CA ALA A 180 9.27 14.40 -6.13
C ALA A 180 9.09 13.03 -5.46
N SER A 181 9.93 12.07 -5.82
CA SER A 181 9.88 10.68 -5.34
C SER A 181 10.89 10.38 -4.23
N VAL A 182 10.59 9.33 -3.47
CA VAL A 182 11.50 8.66 -2.54
C VAL A 182 11.84 7.25 -3.07
N PRO A 183 13.07 6.73 -2.82
CA PRO A 183 14.17 7.39 -2.14
C PRO A 183 14.78 8.51 -2.99
N MET A 184 15.39 9.49 -2.34
CA MET A 184 16.23 10.49 -2.98
C MET A 184 17.54 10.59 -2.21
N LEU A 185 18.66 10.30 -2.87
CA LEU A 185 19.99 10.58 -2.37
C LEU A 185 20.36 12.01 -2.77
N TRP A 186 20.79 12.80 -1.80
CA TRP A 186 21.03 14.24 -1.94
C TRP A 186 22.46 14.60 -1.52
N ASP A 187 23.07 15.52 -2.26
CA ASP A 187 24.38 16.10 -1.95
C ASP A 187 24.16 17.45 -1.27
N ALA A 188 24.43 17.53 0.04
CA ALA A 188 24.13 18.72 0.83
C ALA A 188 25.04 19.91 0.51
N ASP A 189 26.29 19.65 0.11
CA ASP A 189 27.28 20.68 -0.20
C ASP A 189 27.06 21.25 -1.61
N ARG A 190 26.75 20.39 -2.58
CA ARG A 190 26.40 20.80 -3.95
C ARG A 190 24.96 21.30 -4.09
N ARG A 191 24.07 20.94 -3.15
CA ARG A 191 22.62 21.19 -3.16
C ARG A 191 21.92 20.60 -4.38
N GLU A 192 22.29 19.37 -4.73
CA GLU A 192 21.82 18.66 -5.92
C GLU A 192 21.29 17.26 -5.59
N VAL A 193 20.38 16.76 -6.41
CA VAL A 193 19.96 15.36 -6.36
C VAL A 193 21.07 14.50 -6.96
N VAL A 194 21.58 13.54 -6.19
CA VAL A 194 22.58 12.57 -6.66
C VAL A 194 21.92 11.49 -7.50
N CYS A 195 20.83 10.92 -6.99
CA CYS A 195 20.02 9.90 -7.65
C CYS A 195 18.65 9.78 -6.97
N ASN A 196 17.62 9.40 -7.71
CA ASN A 196 16.31 9.02 -7.16
C ASN A 196 15.75 7.70 -7.74
N GLU A 197 16.63 6.85 -8.29
CA GLU A 197 16.32 5.44 -8.56
C GLU A 197 16.92 4.53 -7.47
N SER A 198 16.06 3.67 -6.92
CA SER A 198 16.35 2.81 -5.78
C SER A 198 17.47 1.81 -5.99
N ILE A 199 17.57 1.20 -7.18
CA ILE A 199 18.60 0.19 -7.48
C ILE A 199 19.99 0.81 -7.62
N GLU A 200 20.09 1.98 -8.25
CA GLU A 200 21.37 2.69 -8.39
C GLU A 200 21.83 3.31 -7.07
N ILE A 201 20.90 3.79 -6.23
CA ILE A 201 21.23 4.21 -4.85
C ILE A 201 21.83 3.04 -4.06
N ILE A 202 21.21 1.85 -4.04
CA ILE A 202 21.75 0.74 -3.24
C ILE A 202 23.05 0.16 -3.80
N LYS A 203 23.24 0.13 -5.13
CA LYS A 203 24.54 -0.19 -5.74
C LYS A 203 25.63 0.81 -5.32
N PHE A 204 25.30 2.10 -5.28
CA PHE A 204 26.22 3.14 -4.80
C PHE A 204 26.52 3.00 -3.30
N LEU A 205 25.54 2.68 -2.45
CA LEU A 205 25.78 2.45 -1.01
C LEU A 205 26.74 1.28 -0.75
N CYS A 206 26.68 0.20 -1.53
CA CYS A 206 27.66 -0.89 -1.45
C CYS A 206 29.11 -0.41 -1.71
N GLY A 207 29.30 0.63 -2.53
CA GLY A 207 30.61 1.24 -2.77
C GLY A 207 31.09 2.22 -1.70
N LEU A 208 30.26 2.56 -0.70
CA LEU A 208 30.64 3.41 0.42
C LEU A 208 31.09 2.62 1.66
N ALA A 209 30.72 1.35 1.76
CA ALA A 209 30.95 0.53 2.94
C ALA A 209 32.39 0.01 3.02
N ASP A 210 32.93 -0.03 4.23
CA ASP A 210 34.19 -0.70 4.52
C ASP A 210 33.92 -2.22 4.60
N THR A 211 34.53 -3.00 3.71
CA THR A 211 34.05 -4.35 3.32
C THR A 211 34.38 -5.49 4.31
N ASP A 212 34.53 -5.21 5.60
CA ASP A 212 35.00 -6.15 6.64
C ASP A 212 33.94 -7.21 7.06
N GLY A 213 33.02 -7.58 6.15
CA GLY A 213 32.05 -8.65 6.39
C GLY A 213 31.05 -8.88 5.26
N LEU A 214 30.06 -7.99 5.12
CA LEU A 214 28.88 -8.21 4.26
C LEU A 214 28.98 -7.43 2.94
N ASP A 215 29.31 -8.14 1.85
CA ASP A 215 29.16 -7.61 0.48
C ASP A 215 27.87 -8.11 -0.16
N LEU A 216 26.93 -7.18 -0.39
CA LEU A 216 25.63 -7.41 -1.02
C LEU A 216 25.67 -7.31 -2.56
N TRP A 217 26.74 -6.79 -3.16
CA TRP A 217 26.90 -6.63 -4.61
C TRP A 217 28.29 -7.05 -5.13
N PRO A 218 28.75 -8.26 -4.76
CA PRO A 218 30.11 -8.69 -5.02
C PRO A 218 30.34 -8.93 -6.51
N PRO A 219 31.54 -8.61 -7.05
CA PRO A 219 31.84 -8.67 -8.48
C PRO A 219 31.42 -9.97 -9.17
N GLU A 220 31.66 -11.11 -8.52
CA GLU A 220 31.40 -12.45 -9.03
C GLU A 220 29.91 -12.82 -9.12
N LEU A 221 29.01 -12.14 -8.39
CA LEU A 221 27.56 -12.37 -8.46
C LEU A 221 26.81 -11.29 -9.25
N ARG A 222 27.45 -10.22 -9.75
CA ARG A 222 26.73 -9.09 -10.35
C ARG A 222 25.82 -9.48 -11.51
N GLN A 223 26.28 -10.36 -12.40
CA GLN A 223 25.47 -10.85 -13.53
C GLN A 223 24.24 -11.64 -13.06
N GLU A 224 24.38 -12.43 -12.00
CA GLU A 224 23.29 -13.22 -11.42
C GLU A 224 22.31 -12.33 -10.64
N ILE A 225 22.81 -11.32 -9.93
CA ILE A 225 22.01 -10.28 -9.26
C ILE A 225 21.20 -9.49 -10.28
N ASP A 226 21.80 -9.02 -11.38
CA ASP A 226 21.09 -8.29 -12.43
C ASP A 226 20.07 -9.20 -13.16
N ARG A 227 20.38 -10.50 -13.35
CA ARG A 227 19.44 -11.51 -13.89
C ARG A 227 18.20 -11.68 -13.00
N TRP A 228 18.39 -11.88 -11.70
CA TRP A 228 17.29 -11.96 -10.74
C TRP A 228 16.54 -10.64 -10.63
N TYR A 229 17.25 -9.52 -10.56
CA TYR A 229 16.66 -8.19 -10.46
C TYR A 229 15.74 -7.90 -11.65
N GLY A 230 16.16 -8.15 -12.89
CA GLY A 230 15.33 -7.92 -14.08
C GLY A 230 14.03 -8.74 -14.07
N PHE A 231 14.10 -9.98 -13.58
CA PHE A 231 12.93 -10.85 -13.41
C PHE A 231 12.00 -10.36 -12.29
N ILE A 232 12.50 -10.20 -11.05
CA ILE A 232 11.67 -9.80 -9.90
C ILE A 232 11.14 -8.38 -10.03
N TYR A 233 11.88 -7.46 -10.66
CA TYR A 233 11.45 -6.08 -10.86
C TYR A 233 10.16 -6.01 -11.67
N THR A 234 10.16 -6.66 -12.84
CA THR A 234 9.07 -6.57 -13.81
C THR A 234 7.83 -7.32 -13.34
N SER A 235 8.04 -8.55 -12.83
CA SER A 235 6.98 -9.51 -12.51
C SER A 235 6.47 -9.45 -11.08
N VAL A 236 7.30 -9.03 -10.11
CA VAL A 236 6.93 -9.02 -8.69
C VAL A 236 6.89 -7.60 -8.12
N ASN A 237 8.00 -6.87 -8.11
CA ASN A 237 8.09 -5.55 -7.46
C ASN A 237 7.19 -4.52 -8.14
N ASN A 238 7.21 -4.45 -9.47
CA ASN A 238 6.30 -3.63 -10.27
C ASN A 238 5.02 -4.42 -10.64
N GLY A 239 5.06 -5.75 -10.62
CA GLY A 239 3.90 -6.62 -10.88
C GLY A 239 2.72 -6.34 -9.96
N VAL A 240 2.95 -6.21 -8.65
CA VAL A 240 1.88 -5.84 -7.70
C VAL A 240 1.25 -4.48 -8.02
N TYR A 241 2.03 -3.49 -8.47
CA TYR A 241 1.50 -2.19 -8.92
C TYR A 241 0.75 -2.30 -10.25
N ARG A 242 1.21 -3.17 -11.16
CA ARG A 242 0.49 -3.47 -12.42
C ARG A 242 -0.88 -4.08 -12.15
N CYS A 243 -1.02 -4.95 -11.15
CA CYS A 243 -2.32 -5.44 -10.68
C CYS A 243 -3.17 -4.29 -10.09
N GLY A 244 -2.63 -3.58 -9.09
CA GLY A 244 -3.38 -2.57 -8.34
C GLY A 244 -3.80 -1.33 -9.13
N PHE A 245 -3.08 -1.01 -10.20
CA PHE A 245 -3.34 0.16 -11.06
C PHE A 245 -3.82 -0.19 -12.47
N ALA A 246 -4.11 -1.46 -12.76
CA ALA A 246 -4.77 -1.84 -14.01
C ALA A 246 -6.11 -1.11 -14.17
N GLN A 247 -6.36 -0.57 -15.36
CA GLN A 247 -7.58 0.17 -15.68
C GLN A 247 -8.57 -0.63 -16.56
N SER A 248 -8.25 -1.90 -16.83
CA SER A 248 -9.07 -2.89 -17.53
C SER A 248 -8.99 -4.24 -16.81
N GLN A 249 -9.94 -5.15 -17.09
CA GLN A 249 -9.92 -6.50 -16.51
C GLN A 249 -8.79 -7.33 -17.14
N GLU A 250 -8.58 -7.15 -18.44
CA GLU A 250 -7.58 -7.85 -19.25
C GLU A 250 -6.15 -7.51 -18.82
N ALA A 251 -5.87 -6.23 -18.52
CA ALA A 251 -4.57 -5.82 -18.00
C ALA A 251 -4.32 -6.32 -16.57
N TYR A 252 -5.37 -6.37 -15.74
CA TYR A 252 -5.29 -6.96 -14.41
C TYR A 252 -5.01 -8.46 -14.48
N ASP A 253 -5.76 -9.21 -15.29
CA ASP A 253 -5.62 -10.67 -15.41
C ASP A 253 -4.23 -11.05 -15.96
N ALA A 254 -3.72 -10.30 -16.94
CA ALA A 254 -2.36 -10.48 -17.45
C ALA A 254 -1.29 -10.20 -16.37
N ALA A 255 -1.40 -9.08 -15.64
CA ALA A 255 -0.46 -8.73 -14.58
C ALA A 255 -0.51 -9.72 -13.40
N ALA A 256 -1.71 -10.15 -12.99
CA ALA A 256 -1.90 -11.12 -11.92
C ALA A 256 -1.37 -12.50 -12.31
N SER A 257 -1.62 -12.95 -13.55
CA SER A 257 -1.07 -14.21 -14.07
C SER A 257 0.47 -14.21 -14.07
N GLU A 258 1.09 -13.12 -14.55
CA GLU A 258 2.55 -12.97 -14.54
C GLU A 258 3.13 -12.94 -13.12
N LEU A 259 2.54 -12.14 -12.22
CA LEU A 259 2.95 -12.03 -10.81
C LEU A 259 2.91 -13.39 -10.12
N PHE A 260 1.80 -14.11 -10.28
CA PHE A 260 1.61 -15.37 -9.58
C PHE A 260 2.45 -16.51 -10.19
N GLY A 261 2.63 -16.55 -11.50
CA GLY A 261 3.59 -17.45 -12.14
C GLY A 261 5.04 -17.16 -11.70
N ALA A 262 5.38 -15.89 -11.46
CA ALA A 262 6.69 -15.52 -10.93
C ALA A 262 6.88 -15.93 -9.46
N LEU A 263 5.85 -15.78 -8.62
CA LEU A 263 5.88 -16.29 -7.23
C LEU A 263 5.99 -17.82 -7.19
N ASP A 264 5.24 -18.54 -8.05
CA ASP A 264 5.33 -19.99 -8.15
C ASP A 264 6.75 -20.45 -8.58
N ARG A 265 7.42 -19.71 -9.47
CA ARG A 265 8.83 -19.95 -9.85
C ARG A 265 9.82 -19.62 -8.72
N LEU A 266 9.60 -18.55 -7.96
CA LEU A 266 10.45 -18.17 -6.83
C LEU A 266 10.35 -19.18 -5.69
N GLU A 267 9.15 -19.68 -5.40
CA GLU A 267 8.93 -20.77 -4.44
C GLU A 267 9.74 -22.01 -4.81
N ALA A 268 9.67 -22.45 -6.07
CA ALA A 268 10.41 -23.62 -6.55
C ALA A 268 11.94 -23.44 -6.45
N HIS A 269 12.46 -22.24 -6.67
CA HIS A 269 13.89 -21.93 -6.50
C HIS A 269 14.30 -21.91 -5.02
N LEU A 270 13.55 -21.20 -4.19
CA LEU A 270 13.86 -20.99 -2.77
C LEU A 270 13.59 -22.23 -1.90
N ALA A 271 12.96 -23.28 -2.45
CA ALA A 271 12.89 -24.60 -1.84
C ALA A 271 14.26 -25.32 -1.78
N GLY A 272 15.17 -25.01 -2.72
CA GLY A 272 16.50 -25.63 -2.82
C GLY A 272 17.68 -24.70 -2.54
N ALA A 273 17.48 -23.37 -2.58
CA ALA A 273 18.52 -22.37 -2.31
C ALA A 273 18.10 -21.45 -1.16
N ARG A 274 19.04 -21.07 -0.28
CA ARG A 274 18.74 -20.15 0.85
C ARG A 274 18.38 -18.74 0.38
N TYR A 275 19.11 -18.21 -0.59
CA TYR A 275 18.88 -16.90 -1.21
C TYR A 275 18.81 -17.01 -2.74
N LEU A 276 18.45 -15.91 -3.42
CA LEU A 276 18.32 -15.92 -4.88
C LEU A 276 19.65 -16.30 -5.58
N CYS A 277 20.77 -15.80 -5.09
CA CYS A 277 22.11 -16.06 -5.62
C CYS A 277 22.86 -17.19 -4.88
N GLY A 278 22.16 -18.15 -4.28
CA GLY A 278 22.74 -19.26 -3.52
C GLY A 278 22.78 -19.02 -2.01
N ASP A 279 23.95 -19.16 -1.39
CA ASP A 279 24.10 -19.11 0.08
C ASP A 279 24.36 -17.70 0.65
N ARG A 280 24.57 -16.70 -0.21
CA ARG A 280 24.84 -15.31 0.18
C ARG A 280 23.62 -14.43 -0.06
N LEU A 281 23.30 -13.58 0.93
CA LEU A 281 22.35 -12.48 0.78
C LEU A 281 22.90 -11.44 -0.21
N THR A 282 22.08 -10.99 -1.14
CA THR A 282 22.46 -9.99 -2.16
C THR A 282 21.46 -8.84 -2.29
N LEU A 283 21.79 -7.83 -3.10
CA LEU A 283 20.85 -6.78 -3.49
C LEU A 283 19.57 -7.31 -4.14
N ALA A 284 19.61 -8.46 -4.84
CA ALA A 284 18.41 -9.08 -5.41
C ALA A 284 17.43 -9.49 -4.31
N ASP A 285 17.95 -10.04 -3.20
CA ASP A 285 17.14 -10.48 -2.06
C ASP A 285 16.49 -9.30 -1.34
N VAL A 286 17.23 -8.22 -1.10
CA VAL A 286 16.68 -6.96 -0.57
C VAL A 286 15.58 -6.41 -1.50
N CYS A 287 15.80 -6.47 -2.82
CA CYS A 287 14.80 -6.03 -3.79
C CYS A 287 13.53 -6.88 -3.76
N LEU A 288 13.62 -8.20 -3.57
CA LEU A 288 12.47 -9.10 -3.45
C LEU A 288 11.74 -8.93 -2.12
N PHE A 289 12.47 -9.02 -1.00
CA PHE A 289 11.92 -8.94 0.36
C PHE A 289 11.03 -7.71 0.55
N THR A 290 11.48 -6.54 0.07
CA THR A 290 10.75 -5.27 0.27
C THR A 290 9.33 -5.29 -0.31
N THR A 291 9.06 -6.17 -1.28
CA THR A 291 7.70 -6.51 -1.75
C THR A 291 7.06 -7.62 -0.94
N LEU A 292 7.76 -8.72 -0.65
CA LEU A 292 7.20 -9.86 0.10
C LEU A 292 6.65 -9.46 1.48
N ILE A 293 7.41 -8.67 2.26
CA ILE A 293 6.97 -8.22 3.59
C ILE A 293 5.71 -7.34 3.57
N ARG A 294 5.34 -6.78 2.40
CA ARG A 294 4.11 -5.99 2.19
C ARG A 294 3.00 -6.80 1.49
N PHE A 295 3.24 -8.05 1.13
CA PHE A 295 2.37 -8.80 0.23
C PHE A 295 1.01 -9.08 0.87
N ASP A 296 0.96 -9.80 1.99
CA ASP A 296 -0.32 -10.13 2.65
C ASP A 296 -0.94 -8.92 3.38
N LEU A 297 -0.10 -7.99 3.85
CA LEU A 297 -0.54 -6.76 4.55
C LEU A 297 -1.20 -5.75 3.62
N VAL A 298 -0.69 -5.57 2.40
CA VAL A 298 -1.06 -4.47 1.49
C VAL A 298 -1.45 -4.99 0.12
N TYR A 299 -0.57 -5.73 -0.57
CA TYR A 299 -0.79 -6.01 -1.99
C TYR A 299 -1.92 -7.01 -2.24
N ASN A 300 -2.11 -7.98 -1.35
CA ASN A 300 -3.21 -8.94 -1.41
C ASN A 300 -4.56 -8.22 -1.38
N THR A 301 -4.76 -7.31 -0.43
CA THR A 301 -6.03 -6.59 -0.23
C THR A 301 -6.18 -5.36 -1.15
N LEU A 302 -5.24 -4.42 -1.09
CA LEU A 302 -5.31 -3.12 -1.79
C LEU A 302 -5.10 -3.25 -3.30
N PHE A 303 -4.13 -4.07 -3.73
CA PHE A 303 -3.80 -4.29 -5.14
C PHE A 303 -4.43 -5.57 -5.71
N ARG A 304 -5.33 -6.20 -4.95
CA ARG A 304 -6.11 -7.38 -5.33
C ARG A 304 -5.24 -8.60 -5.70
N CYS A 305 -4.01 -8.69 -5.20
CA CYS A 305 -3.14 -9.85 -5.41
C CYS A 305 -3.61 -11.04 -4.53
N THR A 306 -4.85 -11.51 -4.72
CA THR A 306 -5.57 -12.39 -3.79
C THR A 306 -5.50 -13.89 -4.08
N ARG A 307 -4.95 -14.32 -5.24
CA ARG A 307 -4.96 -15.75 -5.66
C ARG A 307 -4.40 -16.70 -4.60
N ARG A 308 -3.35 -16.26 -3.89
CA ARG A 308 -2.67 -17.01 -2.81
C ARG A 308 -1.93 -16.01 -1.93
N LYS A 309 -1.94 -16.21 -0.62
CA LYS A 309 -1.16 -15.44 0.37
C LYS A 309 0.31 -15.85 0.36
N LEU A 310 1.19 -14.95 0.77
CA LEU A 310 2.61 -15.26 0.97
C LEU A 310 2.79 -16.40 1.97
N THR A 311 2.01 -16.41 3.05
CA THR A 311 2.07 -17.46 4.09
C THR A 311 1.73 -18.86 3.59
N GLU A 312 1.02 -18.96 2.46
CA GLU A 312 0.66 -20.23 1.83
C GLU A 312 1.79 -20.75 0.92
N TYR A 313 2.88 -19.99 0.73
CA TYR A 313 4.12 -20.40 0.05
C TYR A 313 5.21 -20.73 1.09
N PRO A 314 5.47 -22.03 1.39
CA PRO A 314 6.35 -22.40 2.50
C PRO A 314 7.76 -21.81 2.40
N SER A 315 8.38 -21.87 1.22
CA SER A 315 9.78 -21.46 1.00
C SER A 315 9.90 -19.94 0.97
N LEU A 316 9.01 -19.24 0.26
CA LEU A 316 8.94 -17.76 0.25
C LEU A 316 8.61 -17.17 1.62
N HIS A 317 7.71 -17.79 2.39
CA HIS A 317 7.37 -17.35 3.74
C HIS A 317 8.53 -17.57 4.71
N ALA A 318 9.18 -18.74 4.66
CA ALA A 318 10.40 -18.99 5.44
C ALA A 318 11.54 -18.05 5.04
N TYR A 319 11.73 -17.77 3.74
CA TYR A 319 12.73 -16.83 3.20
C TYR A 319 12.49 -15.40 3.69
N THR A 320 11.23 -14.97 3.72
CA THR A 320 10.85 -13.67 4.27
C THR A 320 11.16 -13.60 5.77
N ARG A 321 10.91 -14.66 6.55
CA ARG A 321 11.27 -14.72 7.98
C ARG A 321 12.79 -14.73 8.23
N ASP A 322 13.58 -15.48 7.44
CA ASP A 322 15.05 -15.52 7.51
C ASP A 322 15.64 -14.11 7.37
N ILE A 323 15.22 -13.35 6.34
CA ILE A 323 15.67 -11.96 6.12
C ILE A 323 15.13 -11.01 7.20
N TYR A 324 13.88 -11.18 7.66
CA TYR A 324 13.27 -10.35 8.70
C TYR A 324 14.01 -10.44 10.05
N GLN A 325 14.50 -11.63 10.39
CA GLN A 325 15.16 -11.93 11.67
C GLN A 325 16.63 -11.46 11.71
N MET A 326 17.17 -10.91 10.62
CA MET A 326 18.53 -10.40 10.60
C MET A 326 18.71 -9.15 11.48
N ALA A 327 19.85 -9.06 12.17
CA ALA A 327 20.16 -7.93 13.03
C ALA A 327 20.13 -6.59 12.27
N GLY A 328 19.56 -5.55 12.89
CA GLY A 328 19.39 -4.22 12.28
C GLY A 328 18.15 -4.08 11.36
N TYR A 329 17.63 -5.19 10.81
CA TYR A 329 16.54 -5.17 9.83
C TYR A 329 15.22 -4.63 10.39
N PHE A 330 14.86 -5.08 11.60
CA PHE A 330 13.58 -4.80 12.27
C PHE A 330 13.29 -3.30 12.50
N LYS A 331 14.31 -2.45 12.61
CA LYS A 331 14.18 -1.02 12.97
C LYS A 331 13.47 -0.15 11.92
N THR A 332 12.99 -0.74 10.82
CA THR A 332 12.63 -0.04 9.58
C THR A 332 11.28 -0.49 8.99
N LEU A 333 10.31 -0.89 9.82
CA LEU A 333 9.06 -1.51 9.36
C LEU A 333 7.81 -0.70 9.75
N PHE A 334 6.78 -0.75 8.90
CA PHE A 334 5.75 0.31 8.86
C PHE A 334 4.33 -0.17 8.54
N PRO A 335 3.30 0.41 9.18
CA PRO A 335 1.93 0.34 8.73
C PRO A 335 1.67 1.30 7.55
N LEU A 336 0.63 1.01 6.77
CA LEU A 336 0.35 1.73 5.52
C LEU A 336 -1.16 1.75 5.23
N ASN A 337 -1.86 2.87 5.51
CA ASN A 337 -3.16 3.14 4.90
C ASN A 337 -3.48 4.65 4.79
N PRO A 338 -3.67 5.22 3.58
CA PRO A 338 -4.14 6.60 3.40
C PRO A 338 -5.62 6.82 3.76
N GLY A 339 -6.41 5.77 3.99
CA GLY A 339 -7.79 5.87 4.47
C GLY A 339 -7.95 5.85 6.00
N GLU A 340 -6.85 5.93 6.76
CA GLU A 340 -6.72 5.81 8.24
C GLU A 340 -7.24 4.52 8.88
N ILE A 341 -8.20 3.82 8.27
CA ILE A 341 -8.74 2.52 8.70
C ILE A 341 -7.68 1.43 8.45
N GLN A 342 -6.71 1.28 9.35
CA GLN A 342 -5.75 0.18 9.24
C GLN A 342 -6.53 -1.16 9.33
N PRO A 343 -6.47 -2.04 8.31
CA PRO A 343 -7.04 -3.38 8.43
C PRO A 343 -6.37 -4.10 9.59
N LEU A 344 -7.10 -4.99 10.27
CA LEU A 344 -6.47 -5.86 11.26
C LEU A 344 -5.33 -6.64 10.58
N THR A 345 -4.13 -6.50 11.13
CA THR A 345 -2.94 -7.25 10.73
C THR A 345 -3.31 -8.75 10.69
N PRO A 346 -3.09 -9.47 9.58
CA PRO A 346 -3.21 -10.92 9.59
C PRO A 346 -2.29 -11.48 10.68
N ALA A 347 -2.76 -12.39 11.53
CA ALA A 347 -1.97 -12.91 12.64
C ALA A 347 -0.58 -13.41 12.20
N SER A 348 -0.52 -14.10 11.06
CA SER A 348 0.71 -14.55 10.41
C SER A 348 1.74 -13.45 10.04
N CYS A 349 1.36 -12.18 10.14
CA CYS A 349 2.20 -11.01 9.86
C CYS A 349 2.44 -10.15 11.12
N ASP A 350 2.04 -10.61 12.30
CA ASP A 350 2.49 -10.02 13.56
C ASP A 350 3.96 -10.36 13.86
N ASN A 351 4.54 -9.66 14.84
CA ASN A 351 5.96 -9.79 15.16
C ASN A 351 6.29 -11.21 15.67
N GLU A 352 5.43 -11.78 16.52
CA GLU A 352 5.65 -13.13 17.08
C GLU A 352 5.70 -14.19 15.97
N SER A 353 4.76 -14.12 15.02
CA SER A 353 4.72 -14.99 13.84
C SER A 353 5.95 -14.82 12.94
N LEU A 354 6.39 -13.58 12.70
CA LEU A 354 7.56 -13.30 11.85
C LEU A 354 8.88 -13.67 12.52
N LEU A 355 8.93 -13.75 13.86
CA LEU A 355 10.07 -14.23 14.65
C LEU A 355 10.09 -15.76 14.87
N THR A 356 9.08 -16.51 14.43
CA THR A 356 9.11 -17.98 14.53
C THR A 356 10.23 -18.60 13.67
N PRO A 357 10.88 -19.70 14.12
CA PRO A 357 11.97 -20.33 13.37
C PRO A 357 11.63 -20.70 11.92
N HIS A 358 12.58 -20.48 11.01
CA HIS A 358 12.38 -20.66 9.57
C HIS A 358 13.11 -21.87 8.96
N GLY A 359 14.13 -22.43 9.63
CA GLY A 359 14.79 -23.69 9.23
C GLY A 359 15.71 -23.59 8.01
N ARG A 360 15.97 -22.38 7.49
CA ARG A 360 16.66 -22.16 6.20
C ARG A 360 18.17 -22.17 6.29
N GLU A 361 18.71 -22.07 7.50
CA GLU A 361 20.11 -22.32 7.80
C GLU A 361 20.57 -23.69 7.28
N THR A 362 19.68 -24.71 7.29
CA THR A 362 19.92 -26.06 6.74
C THR A 362 20.12 -26.12 5.22
N LEU A 363 19.70 -25.08 4.49
CA LEU A 363 19.89 -24.96 3.04
C LEU A 363 21.25 -24.33 2.67
N SER A 364 21.99 -23.80 3.65
CA SER A 364 23.33 -23.25 3.40
C SER A 364 24.33 -24.41 3.27
N SER A 365 25.21 -24.38 2.27
CA SER A 365 26.38 -25.25 2.30
C SER A 365 27.25 -24.93 3.53
N ALA A 366 27.92 -25.94 4.08
CA ALA A 366 28.65 -25.86 5.35
C ALA A 366 29.88 -24.90 5.36
N ALA A 367 30.11 -24.16 4.27
CA ALA A 367 31.14 -23.14 4.13
C ALA A 367 30.66 -21.71 4.47
N GLY A 368 29.35 -21.48 4.59
CA GLY A 368 28.79 -20.16 4.94
C GLY A 368 28.74 -19.92 6.44
N THR A 369 29.71 -19.18 6.99
CA THR A 369 29.69 -18.76 8.40
C THR A 369 28.41 -18.00 8.72
N PRO A 370 27.61 -18.40 9.74
CA PRO A 370 26.44 -17.64 10.13
C PRO A 370 26.82 -16.22 10.57
N LEU A 371 26.08 -15.22 10.08
CA LEU A 371 26.08 -13.87 10.65
C LEU A 371 25.62 -13.98 12.11
N GLN A 372 26.56 -14.04 13.05
CA GLN A 372 26.25 -14.08 14.47
C GLN A 372 25.52 -12.78 14.85
N ALA A 373 24.41 -12.92 15.57
CA ALA A 373 23.73 -11.78 16.16
C ALA A 373 24.68 -11.09 17.14
N ALA A 374 25.19 -9.92 16.77
CA ALA A 374 25.90 -9.05 17.68
C ALA A 374 24.95 -8.69 18.83
N GLY A 375 25.22 -9.24 20.01
CA GLY A 375 24.39 -9.06 21.20
C GLY A 375 24.31 -7.58 21.57
N VAL A 376 23.12 -7.00 21.46
CA VAL A 376 22.84 -5.66 21.96
C VAL A 376 22.35 -5.79 23.40
N SER A 377 23.18 -5.34 24.33
CA SER A 377 22.79 -5.03 25.71
C SER A 377 22.20 -3.62 25.79
#